data_AF-A0A914YTV1-F1
#
_entry.id   AF-A0A914YTV1-F1
#
_cell.length_a   1.000
_cell.length_b   1.000
_cell.length_c   1.000
_cell.angle_alpha   90.00
_cell.angle_beta   90.00
_cell.angle_gamma   90.00
#
_symmetry.space_group_name_H-M   'P 1'
#
loop_
_entity.id
_entity.type
_entity.pdbx_description
1 polymer ?
#
loop_
_entity_poly.entity_id
_entity_poly.type
_entity_poly.pdbx_seq_one_letter_code
_entity_poly.pdbx_strand_id
1 'polypeptide(L)'
;MLSSSLKPRYLFLLPFTVASWKKLGVKSVVVLTDDEKEFELNGQAKKTIKLLKELNAHIIYLTPEKLSHTSLSQLIRVFGPVLPIPFNSPENETVIITSDADLVVFNISNHLPNITDGKTLHLYNSRCCHPVRVPPARGAYKVHMYPMGTIGATIKTWKDIMGFNDTQMSLKEIEEYILGEFGENIFHPNDDGNRRLVGSFIWYADQSLMSYKLNEWFKNTSNRNFLSEHTKAPIRIDRIKWPTAENFTKMKIEEWDDCHQPVAAFMDKEWEKFKPFLDFAFSYDKNMIERFVKYRNDFVLAK
;
A
#
# COMPACT_ATOMS: atom_id res chain seq x y z
N MET A 1 -5.47 -2.40 2.40
CA MET A 1 -4.72 -3.50 1.78
C MET A 1 -3.33 -3.00 1.43
N LEU A 2 -2.32 -3.73 1.88
CA LEU A 2 -0.92 -3.44 1.65
C LEU A 2 -0.15 -4.74 1.45
N SER A 3 1.03 -4.64 0.86
CA SER A 3 1.80 -5.80 0.43
C SER A 3 3.30 -5.57 0.57
N SER A 4 4.04 -6.66 0.78
CA SER A 4 5.50 -6.66 0.79
C SER A 4 6.02 -8.04 0.46
N SER A 5 7.24 -8.08 -0.06
CA SER A 5 8.05 -9.30 -0.06
C SER A 5 8.95 -9.37 1.19
N LEU A 6 9.82 -10.37 1.27
CA LEU A 6 10.85 -10.57 2.28
C LEU A 6 11.90 -9.45 2.36
N LYS A 7 11.84 -8.44 1.47
CA LYS A 7 12.75 -7.29 1.48
C LYS A 7 12.62 -6.51 2.81
N PRO A 8 13.67 -6.48 3.66
CA PRO A 8 13.57 -5.94 5.02
C PRO A 8 13.13 -4.48 5.09
N ARG A 9 13.44 -3.68 4.05
CA ARG A 9 13.18 -2.23 4.03
C ARG A 9 11.69 -1.87 4.13
N TYR A 10 10.80 -2.68 3.55
CA TYR A 10 9.35 -2.48 3.59
C TYR A 10 8.69 -3.42 4.58
N LEU A 11 9.17 -4.66 4.69
CA LEU A 11 8.70 -5.63 5.67
C LEU A 11 8.72 -5.04 7.09
N PHE A 12 9.80 -4.36 7.46
CA PHE A 12 9.94 -3.69 8.76
C PHE A 12 8.85 -2.65 9.04
N LEU A 13 8.34 -1.97 8.02
CA LEU A 13 7.42 -0.84 8.16
C LEU A 13 5.96 -1.26 8.27
N LEU A 14 5.62 -2.50 7.88
CA LEU A 14 4.25 -2.99 7.87
C LEU A 14 3.53 -2.84 9.22
N PRO A 15 4.14 -3.18 10.38
CA PRO A 15 3.43 -3.05 11.66
C PRO A 15 3.05 -1.63 12.02
N PHE A 16 3.89 -0.64 11.68
CA PHE A 16 3.60 0.78 11.91
C PHE A 16 2.41 1.25 11.08
N THR A 17 2.42 0.88 9.79
CA THR A 17 1.31 1.16 8.86
C THR A 17 0.01 0.51 9.34
N VAL A 18 0.04 -0.77 9.68
CA VAL A 18 -1.14 -1.50 10.20
C VAL A 18 -1.66 -0.86 11.49
N ALA A 19 -0.78 -0.49 12.41
CA ALA A 19 -1.20 0.15 13.66
C ALA A 19 -1.88 1.51 13.42
N SER A 20 -1.40 2.29 12.44
CA SER A 20 -2.03 3.57 12.08
C SER A 20 -3.44 3.39 11.55
N TRP A 21 -3.67 2.43 10.64
CA TRP A 21 -5.00 2.11 10.15
C TRP A 21 -5.91 1.55 11.25
N LYS A 22 -5.38 0.69 12.12
CA LYS A 22 -6.11 0.14 13.26
C LYS A 22 -6.62 1.23 14.20
N LYS A 23 -5.79 2.23 14.51
CA LYS A 23 -6.18 3.40 15.33
C LYS A 23 -7.43 4.07 14.77
N LEU A 24 -7.51 4.15 13.44
CA LEU A 24 -8.61 4.78 12.70
C LEU A 24 -9.81 3.84 12.50
N GLY A 25 -9.82 2.66 13.11
CA GLY A 25 -10.91 1.69 12.99
C GLY A 25 -10.90 0.86 11.71
N VAL A 26 -9.81 0.90 10.93
CA VAL A 26 -9.68 0.18 9.66
C VAL A 26 -8.96 -1.16 9.88
N LYS A 27 -9.58 -2.25 9.40
CA LYS A 27 -8.95 -3.57 9.39
C LYS A 27 -7.91 -3.65 8.27
N SER A 28 -6.75 -4.23 8.57
CA SER A 28 -5.67 -4.37 7.60
C SER A 28 -5.60 -5.78 7.04
N VAL A 29 -5.54 -5.88 5.71
CA VAL A 29 -5.11 -7.08 4.98
C VAL A 29 -3.68 -6.86 4.48
N VAL A 30 -2.78 -7.71 4.91
CA VAL A 30 -1.36 -7.70 4.54
C VAL A 30 -1.08 -8.90 3.64
N VAL A 31 -0.67 -8.63 2.40
CA VAL A 31 -0.29 -9.67 1.45
C VAL A 31 1.22 -9.82 1.42
N LEU A 32 1.70 -11.01 1.78
CA LEU A 32 3.10 -11.37 1.80
C LEU A 32 3.38 -12.25 0.58
N THR A 33 4.27 -11.80 -0.29
CA THR A 33 4.38 -12.36 -1.65
C THR A 33 5.53 -13.33 -1.85
N ASP A 34 6.03 -13.96 -0.80
CA ASP A 34 7.05 -15.02 -0.83
C ASP A 34 6.49 -16.26 -0.11
N ASP A 35 7.23 -17.36 -0.13
CA ASP A 35 6.77 -18.63 0.45
C ASP A 35 6.56 -18.51 1.97
N GLU A 36 5.43 -19.04 2.46
CA GLU A 36 5.10 -19.00 3.89
C GLU A 36 6.22 -19.63 4.75
N LYS A 37 6.84 -20.72 4.29
CA LYS A 37 7.95 -21.36 5.00
C LYS A 37 9.18 -20.47 5.01
N GLU A 38 9.43 -19.68 3.97
CA GLU A 38 10.55 -18.73 3.98
C GLU A 38 10.31 -17.60 4.99
N PHE A 39 9.08 -17.10 5.09
CA PHE A 39 8.68 -16.18 6.15
C PHE A 39 8.82 -16.79 7.55
N GLU A 40 8.52 -18.08 7.69
CA GLU A 40 8.73 -18.80 8.94
C GLU A 40 10.21 -19.06 9.23
N LEU A 41 11.08 -19.29 8.25
CA LEU A 41 12.50 -19.53 8.50
C LEU A 41 13.26 -18.24 8.75
N ASN A 42 12.84 -17.13 8.16
CA ASN A 42 13.48 -15.83 8.31
C ASN A 42 13.17 -15.18 9.68
N GLY A 43 14.22 -14.90 10.45
CA GLY A 43 14.09 -14.35 11.80
C GLY A 43 13.38 -12.98 11.84
N GLN A 44 13.73 -12.09 10.90
CA GLN A 44 13.13 -10.76 10.76
C GLN A 44 11.64 -10.82 10.37
N ALA A 45 11.31 -11.69 9.42
CA ALA A 45 9.94 -11.99 9.01
C ALA A 45 9.09 -12.50 10.17
N LYS A 46 9.59 -13.48 10.94
CA LYS A 46 8.93 -13.99 12.15
C LYS A 46 8.57 -12.89 13.13
N LYS A 47 9.48 -11.95 13.42
CA LYS A 47 9.20 -10.82 14.33
C LYS A 47 8.11 -9.92 13.78
N THR A 48 8.14 -9.66 12.47
CA THR A 48 7.18 -8.81 11.78
C THR A 48 5.78 -9.44 11.79
N ILE A 49 5.68 -10.69 11.36
CA ILE A 49 4.41 -11.45 11.33
C ILE A 49 3.82 -11.57 12.73
N LYS A 50 4.65 -11.82 13.75
CA LYS A 50 4.18 -11.85 15.14
C LYS A 50 3.50 -10.54 15.52
N LEU A 51 4.14 -9.40 15.28
CA LEU A 51 3.55 -8.10 15.62
C LEU A 51 2.30 -7.79 14.76
N LEU A 52 2.29 -8.16 13.48
CA LEU A 52 1.11 -8.03 12.61
C LEU A 52 -0.09 -8.83 13.14
N LYS A 53 0.13 -10.08 13.58
CA LYS A 53 -0.89 -10.92 14.20
C LYS A 53 -1.42 -10.30 15.49
N GLU A 54 -0.54 -9.79 16.35
CA GLU A 54 -0.93 -9.07 17.58
C GLU A 54 -1.71 -7.76 17.29
N LEU A 55 -1.49 -7.16 16.11
CA LEU A 55 -2.26 -6.02 15.64
C LEU A 55 -3.60 -6.42 14.99
N ASN A 56 -3.93 -7.71 14.92
CA ASN A 56 -5.12 -8.27 14.27
C ASN A 56 -5.16 -8.01 12.76
N ALA A 57 -3.99 -7.97 12.10
CA ALA A 57 -3.95 -7.97 10.64
C ALA A 57 -4.35 -9.34 10.08
N HIS A 58 -5.12 -9.34 9.00
CA HIS A 58 -5.35 -10.55 8.20
C HIS A 58 -4.18 -10.72 7.25
N ILE A 59 -3.46 -11.83 7.34
CA ILE A 59 -2.25 -12.10 6.56
C ILE A 59 -2.58 -13.13 5.48
N ILE A 60 -2.22 -12.82 4.24
CA ILE A 60 -2.34 -13.73 3.10
C ILE A 60 -0.94 -13.95 2.53
N TYR A 61 -0.55 -15.21 2.35
CA TYR A 61 0.68 -15.57 1.65
C TYR A 61 0.38 -15.92 0.20
N LEU A 62 1.16 -15.40 -0.74
CA LEU A 62 1.05 -15.69 -2.16
C LEU A 62 2.45 -15.90 -2.74
N THR A 63 2.77 -17.13 -3.11
CA THR A 63 4.04 -17.46 -3.78
C THR A 63 3.84 -17.38 -5.29
N PRO A 64 4.39 -16.37 -5.98
CA PRO A 64 4.25 -16.27 -7.44
C PRO A 64 4.95 -17.43 -8.13
N GLU A 65 4.36 -17.95 -9.21
CA GLU A 65 5.00 -18.95 -10.07
C GLU A 65 5.66 -18.29 -11.29
N LYS A 66 5.10 -17.18 -11.76
CA LYS A 66 5.55 -16.52 -13.00
C LYS A 66 6.19 -15.17 -12.70
N LEU A 67 5.66 -14.39 -11.78
CA LEU A 67 6.14 -13.05 -11.46
C LEU A 67 7.28 -13.07 -10.43
N SER A 68 8.12 -12.04 -10.42
CA SER A 68 9.00 -11.83 -9.27
C SER A 68 8.15 -11.46 -8.04
N HIS A 69 8.59 -11.86 -6.83
CA HIS A 69 7.97 -11.45 -5.56
C HIS A 69 7.82 -9.92 -5.44
N THR A 70 8.79 -9.17 -5.99
CA THR A 70 8.72 -7.69 -5.99
C THR A 70 7.63 -7.17 -6.94
N SER A 71 7.51 -7.75 -8.13
CA SER A 71 6.49 -7.35 -9.11
C SER A 71 5.09 -7.67 -8.57
N LEU A 72 4.90 -8.87 -8.01
CA LEU A 72 3.63 -9.25 -7.37
C LEU A 72 3.31 -8.32 -6.19
N SER A 73 4.25 -8.05 -5.29
CA SER A 73 3.99 -7.16 -4.14
C SER A 73 3.61 -5.74 -4.53
N GLN A 74 4.08 -5.21 -5.67
CA GLN A 74 3.63 -3.91 -6.15
C GLN A 74 2.19 -3.96 -6.68
N LEU A 75 1.86 -4.99 -7.47
CA LEU A 75 0.60 -5.05 -8.21
C LEU A 75 -0.57 -5.66 -7.43
N ILE A 76 -0.32 -6.56 -6.48
CA ILE A 76 -1.35 -7.42 -5.89
C ILE A 76 -2.44 -6.64 -5.15
N ARG A 77 -2.12 -5.45 -4.63
CA ARG A 77 -3.09 -4.57 -3.96
C ARG A 77 -4.24 -4.10 -4.85
N VAL A 78 -4.06 -4.10 -6.18
CA VAL A 78 -5.11 -3.81 -7.16
C VAL A 78 -6.15 -4.93 -7.23
N PHE A 79 -5.76 -6.16 -6.86
CA PHE A 79 -6.59 -7.36 -6.95
C PHE A 79 -7.31 -7.69 -5.63
N GLY A 80 -7.24 -6.81 -4.62
CA GLY A 80 -7.90 -7.01 -3.33
C GLY A 80 -9.34 -7.52 -3.38
N PRO A 81 -10.23 -6.96 -4.22
CA PRO A 81 -11.63 -7.41 -4.28
C PRO A 81 -11.84 -8.86 -4.75
N VAL A 82 -10.86 -9.47 -5.41
CA VAL A 82 -10.94 -10.82 -5.97
C VAL A 82 -10.05 -11.83 -5.23
N LEU A 83 -9.36 -11.39 -4.18
CA LEU A 83 -8.62 -12.28 -3.29
C LEU A 83 -9.56 -12.98 -2.29
N PRO A 84 -9.15 -14.13 -1.71
CA PRO A 84 -9.94 -14.87 -0.73
C PRO A 84 -9.93 -14.19 0.65
N ILE A 85 -10.44 -12.96 0.72
CA ILE A 85 -10.57 -12.18 1.96
C ILE A 85 -11.97 -12.41 2.53
N PRO A 86 -12.11 -12.76 3.83
CA PRO A 86 -13.42 -12.92 4.46
C PRO A 86 -14.06 -11.56 4.73
N PHE A 87 -14.88 -11.08 3.80
CA PHE A 87 -15.72 -9.91 4.00
C PHE A 87 -17.02 -10.29 4.69
N ASN A 88 -17.38 -9.59 5.77
CA ASN A 88 -18.58 -9.87 6.56
C ASN A 88 -19.78 -8.98 6.17
N SER A 89 -19.64 -8.18 5.11
CA SER A 89 -20.61 -7.19 4.68
C SER A 89 -20.80 -7.25 3.16
N PRO A 90 -21.96 -6.79 2.64
CA PRO A 90 -22.21 -6.72 1.20
C PRO A 90 -21.13 -5.95 0.42
N GLU A 91 -20.93 -6.29 -0.85
CA GLU A 91 -19.88 -5.70 -1.69
C GLU A 91 -20.09 -4.21 -2.00
N ASN A 92 -21.33 -3.74 -1.98
CA ASN A 92 -21.69 -2.33 -2.15
C ASN A 92 -21.47 -1.49 -0.88
N GLU A 93 -21.25 -2.13 0.27
CA GLU A 93 -21.04 -1.48 1.57
C GLU A 93 -19.60 -1.65 2.09
N THR A 94 -18.90 -2.68 1.60
CA THR A 94 -17.51 -2.95 1.98
C THR A 94 -16.55 -2.12 1.14
N VAL A 95 -15.77 -1.26 1.79
CA VAL A 95 -14.71 -0.46 1.15
C VAL A 95 -13.37 -1.17 1.27
N ILE A 96 -12.67 -1.28 0.15
CA ILE A 96 -11.24 -1.62 0.11
C ILE A 96 -10.45 -0.34 -0.13
N ILE A 97 -9.40 -0.16 0.66
CA ILE A 97 -8.46 0.96 0.53
C ILE A 97 -7.07 0.38 0.23
N THR A 98 -6.36 0.92 -0.75
CA THR A 98 -4.93 0.61 -0.91
C THR A 98 -4.09 1.43 0.07
N SER A 99 -2.96 0.88 0.49
CA SER A 99 -1.97 1.58 1.32
C SER A 99 -0.57 1.20 0.83
N ASP A 100 0.35 2.16 0.81
CA ASP A 100 1.77 1.84 0.74
C ASP A 100 2.20 1.15 2.05
N ALA A 101 3.22 0.28 1.97
CA ALA A 101 3.74 -0.46 3.12
C ALA A 101 4.36 0.45 4.19
N ASP A 102 4.75 1.66 3.81
CA ASP A 102 5.40 2.67 4.64
C ASP A 102 4.52 3.89 4.94
N LEU A 103 3.23 3.84 4.63
CA LEU A 103 2.31 4.96 4.87
C LEU A 103 1.73 4.89 6.28
N VAL A 104 1.87 5.94 7.07
CA VAL A 104 1.15 6.13 8.33
C VAL A 104 0.09 7.19 8.14
N VAL A 105 -1.18 6.86 8.37
CA VAL A 105 -2.30 7.78 8.21
C VAL A 105 -2.74 8.34 9.56
N PHE A 106 -3.04 9.64 9.59
CA PHE A 106 -3.48 10.35 10.79
C PHE A 106 -4.96 10.73 10.73
N ASN A 107 -5.47 11.04 9.54
CA ASN A 107 -6.85 11.50 9.37
C ASN A 107 -7.62 10.63 8.37
N ILE A 108 -8.58 9.83 8.86
CA ILE A 108 -9.36 8.93 8.00
C ILE A 108 -10.32 9.65 7.06
N SER A 109 -10.80 10.85 7.40
CA SER A 109 -11.84 11.54 6.62
C SER A 109 -11.38 11.88 5.20
N ASN A 110 -10.07 11.98 5.01
CA ASN A 110 -9.45 12.29 3.72
C ASN A 110 -9.11 11.04 2.90
N HIS A 111 -9.39 9.83 3.40
CA HIS A 111 -8.97 8.57 2.77
C HIS A 111 -10.12 7.62 2.44
N LEU A 112 -11.37 8.00 2.74
CA LEU A 112 -12.56 7.17 2.56
C LEU A 112 -13.59 7.79 1.62
N PRO A 113 -14.30 6.98 0.83
CA PRO A 113 -15.48 7.43 0.11
C PRO A 113 -16.66 7.67 1.04
N ASN A 114 -17.49 8.66 0.74
CA ASN A 114 -18.75 8.88 1.46
C ASN A 114 -19.91 8.07 0.84
N ILE A 115 -20.03 6.80 1.24
CA ILE A 115 -21.02 5.88 0.67
C ILE A 115 -22.46 6.36 0.89
N THR A 116 -22.75 7.07 1.99
CA THR A 116 -24.11 7.57 2.27
C THR A 116 -24.58 8.58 1.22
N ASP A 117 -23.65 9.29 0.59
CA ASP A 117 -23.91 10.27 -0.46
C ASP A 117 -23.84 9.63 -1.86
N GLY A 118 -23.85 8.29 -1.93
CA GLY A 118 -23.65 7.55 -3.17
C GLY A 118 -22.22 7.63 -3.72
N LYS A 119 -21.25 8.16 -2.96
CA LYS A 119 -19.84 8.17 -3.36
C LYS A 119 -19.23 6.83 -3.05
N THR A 120 -18.88 6.06 -4.08
CA THR A 120 -18.34 4.72 -3.93
C THR A 120 -16.87 4.62 -4.35
N LEU A 121 -16.27 5.71 -4.82
CA LEU A 121 -14.85 5.85 -5.14
C LEU A 121 -14.27 7.08 -4.45
N HIS A 122 -13.07 6.94 -3.91
CA HIS A 122 -12.27 7.99 -3.31
C HIS A 122 -10.85 7.98 -3.85
N LEU A 123 -10.41 9.13 -4.34
CA LEU A 123 -9.05 9.33 -4.84
C LEU A 123 -8.33 10.35 -3.96
N TYR A 124 -7.34 9.88 -3.20
CA TYR A 124 -6.51 10.74 -2.39
C TYR A 124 -5.37 11.32 -3.21
N ASN A 125 -5.12 12.62 -3.05
CA ASN A 125 -4.07 13.35 -3.73
C ASN A 125 -4.14 13.20 -5.26
N SER A 126 -5.36 13.25 -5.81
CA SER A 126 -5.62 12.93 -7.22
C SER A 126 -4.98 13.91 -8.20
N ARG A 127 -4.30 14.99 -7.75
CA ARG A 127 -3.70 16.02 -8.62
C ARG A 127 -2.20 16.26 -8.40
N CYS A 128 -1.50 15.44 -7.61
CA CYS A 128 -0.08 15.71 -7.29
C CYS A 128 0.90 15.51 -8.44
N CYS A 129 0.56 14.64 -9.38
CA CYS A 129 1.58 13.80 -9.98
C CYS A 129 1.57 13.85 -11.50
N HIS A 130 2.75 13.67 -12.08
CA HIS A 130 2.91 13.66 -13.53
C HIS A 130 2.17 12.47 -14.17
N PRO A 131 1.67 12.62 -15.41
CA PRO A 131 1.04 11.52 -16.14
C PRO A 131 1.89 10.26 -16.20
N VAL A 132 1.25 9.11 -15.99
CA VAL A 132 1.88 7.78 -16.03
C VAL A 132 1.64 7.13 -17.38
N ARG A 133 2.59 6.30 -17.85
CA ARG A 133 2.38 5.48 -19.05
C ARG A 133 1.35 4.39 -18.75
N VAL A 134 0.47 4.09 -19.69
CA VAL A 134 -0.41 2.93 -19.58
C VAL A 134 0.37 1.61 -19.66
N PRO A 135 -0.23 0.47 -19.29
CA PRO A 135 0.41 -0.83 -19.49
C PRO A 135 0.81 -1.04 -20.96
N PRO A 136 2.00 -1.61 -21.26
CA PRO A 136 2.54 -1.78 -22.60
C PRO A 136 1.59 -2.44 -23.60
N ALA A 137 0.79 -3.41 -23.17
CA ALA A 137 -0.18 -4.09 -24.03
C ALA A 137 -1.27 -3.14 -24.59
N ARG A 138 -1.42 -1.95 -24.00
CA ARG A 138 -2.38 -0.92 -24.42
C ARG A 138 -1.75 0.13 -25.35
N GLY A 139 -0.44 0.07 -25.59
CA GLY A 139 0.28 1.00 -26.45
C GLY A 139 1.11 2.04 -25.69
N ALA A 140 1.69 3.00 -26.43
CA ALA A 140 2.69 3.93 -25.91
C ALA A 140 2.13 5.35 -25.66
N TYR A 141 1.11 5.47 -24.80
CA TYR A 141 0.56 6.77 -24.39
C TYR A 141 0.52 6.94 -22.86
N LYS A 142 0.20 8.15 -22.41
CA LYS A 142 0.13 8.51 -20.99
C LYS A 142 -1.29 8.88 -20.60
N VAL A 143 -1.64 8.59 -19.36
CA VAL A 143 -2.89 8.96 -18.72
C VAL A 143 -2.63 9.72 -17.43
N HIS A 144 -3.66 10.41 -16.93
CA HIS A 144 -3.60 11.04 -15.62
C HIS A 144 -3.28 10.01 -14.54
N MET A 145 -2.29 10.29 -13.69
CA MET A 145 -1.84 9.37 -12.66
C MET A 145 -2.65 9.54 -11.38
N TYR A 146 -3.21 8.45 -10.89
CA TYR A 146 -3.80 8.37 -9.56
C TYR A 146 -2.84 7.61 -8.63
N PRO A 147 -2.29 8.26 -7.58
CA PRO A 147 -1.37 7.62 -6.66
C PRO A 147 -2.03 6.46 -5.92
N MET A 148 -1.33 5.33 -5.82
CA MET A 148 -1.83 4.12 -5.16
C MET A 148 -1.64 4.12 -3.64
N GLY A 149 -1.06 5.17 -3.09
CA GLY A 149 -0.87 5.33 -1.65
C GLY A 149 -2.18 5.30 -0.88
N THR A 150 -3.26 5.86 -1.43
CA THR A 150 -4.63 5.65 -0.91
C THR A 150 -5.65 5.83 -2.04
N ILE A 151 -6.20 4.72 -2.52
CA ILE A 151 -7.44 4.70 -3.31
C ILE A 151 -8.44 3.85 -2.53
N GLY A 152 -9.60 4.42 -2.22
CA GLY A 152 -10.68 3.73 -1.53
C GLY A 152 -11.86 3.53 -2.46
N ALA A 153 -12.39 2.32 -2.58
CA ALA A 153 -13.67 2.12 -3.29
C ALA A 153 -14.45 0.96 -2.70
N THR A 154 -15.77 0.95 -2.92
CA THR A 154 -16.56 -0.25 -2.60
C THR A 154 -16.10 -1.42 -3.46
N ILE A 155 -16.19 -2.66 -2.95
CA ILE A 155 -15.81 -3.87 -3.69
C ILE A 155 -16.50 -3.89 -5.07
N LYS A 156 -17.80 -3.60 -5.10
CA LYS A 156 -18.58 -3.52 -6.35
C LYS A 156 -17.98 -2.52 -7.34
N THR A 157 -17.67 -1.31 -6.88
CA THR A 157 -17.12 -0.25 -7.76
C THR A 157 -15.72 -0.60 -8.23
N TRP A 158 -14.91 -1.20 -7.35
CA TRP A 158 -13.55 -1.64 -7.71
C TRP A 158 -13.58 -2.73 -8.79
N LYS A 159 -14.47 -3.73 -8.63
CA LYS A 159 -14.67 -4.76 -9.66
C LYS A 159 -15.13 -4.17 -10.99
N ASP A 160 -16.05 -3.20 -10.97
CA ASP A 160 -16.50 -2.49 -12.17
C ASP A 160 -15.37 -1.72 -12.87
N ILE A 161 -14.56 -0.95 -12.11
CA ILE A 161 -13.37 -0.26 -12.64
C ILE A 161 -12.39 -1.24 -13.29
N MET A 162 -12.13 -2.37 -12.62
CA MET A 162 -11.17 -3.36 -13.10
C MET A 162 -11.71 -4.25 -14.23
N GLY A 163 -13.03 -4.36 -14.35
CA GLY A 163 -13.71 -5.34 -15.20
C GLY A 163 -13.60 -6.77 -14.64
N PHE A 164 -13.60 -6.92 -13.32
CA PHE A 164 -13.59 -8.23 -12.66
C PHE A 164 -15.01 -8.79 -12.53
N ASN A 165 -15.12 -10.11 -12.65
CA ASN A 165 -16.37 -10.82 -12.37
C ASN A 165 -16.58 -10.97 -10.86
N ASP A 166 -17.75 -11.47 -10.45
CA ASP A 166 -18.09 -11.68 -9.04
C ASP A 166 -17.32 -12.83 -8.37
N THR A 167 -16.51 -13.56 -9.12
CA THR A 167 -15.75 -14.72 -8.64
C THR A 167 -14.37 -14.32 -8.13
N GLN A 168 -13.91 -15.03 -7.10
CA GLN A 168 -12.51 -14.97 -6.66
C GLN A 168 -11.58 -15.41 -7.78
N MET A 169 -10.40 -14.81 -7.85
CA MET A 169 -9.34 -15.19 -8.77
C MET A 169 -8.26 -15.97 -8.03
N SER A 170 -7.82 -17.07 -8.63
CA SER A 170 -6.60 -17.76 -8.24
C SER A 170 -5.37 -16.89 -8.51
N LEU A 171 -4.26 -17.18 -7.81
CA LEU A 171 -3.00 -16.48 -8.07
C LEU A 171 -2.56 -16.63 -9.53
N LYS A 172 -2.72 -17.82 -10.12
CA LYS A 172 -2.40 -18.09 -11.52
C LYS A 172 -3.16 -17.15 -12.48
N GLU A 173 -4.46 -16.95 -12.26
CA GLU A 173 -5.28 -16.04 -13.09
C GLU A 173 -4.83 -14.58 -12.92
N ILE A 174 -4.46 -14.17 -11.69
CA ILE A 174 -3.92 -12.83 -11.42
C ILE A 174 -2.59 -12.64 -12.14
N GLU A 175 -1.68 -13.61 -12.08
CA GLU A 175 -0.41 -13.55 -12.78
C GLU A 175 -0.64 -13.50 -14.29
N GLU A 176 -1.50 -14.34 -14.86
CA GLU A 176 -1.85 -14.31 -16.29
C GLU A 176 -2.44 -12.97 -16.72
N TYR A 177 -3.30 -12.36 -15.89
CA TYR A 177 -3.82 -11.01 -16.13
C TYR A 177 -2.69 -9.98 -16.19
N ILE A 178 -1.79 -9.97 -15.20
CA ILE A 178 -0.66 -9.04 -15.13
C ILE A 178 0.25 -9.20 -16.35
N LEU A 179 0.53 -10.44 -16.75
CA LEU A 179 1.33 -10.76 -17.93
C LEU A 179 0.67 -10.29 -19.21
N GLY A 180 -0.66 -10.42 -19.32
CA GLY A 180 -1.42 -9.91 -20.45
C GLY A 180 -1.34 -8.38 -20.60
N GLU A 181 -1.27 -7.63 -19.49
CA GLU A 181 -1.20 -6.16 -19.52
C GLU A 181 0.22 -5.62 -19.75
N PHE A 182 1.22 -6.28 -19.18
CA PHE A 182 2.59 -5.75 -19.12
C PHE A 182 3.63 -6.54 -19.91
N GLY A 183 3.29 -7.74 -20.36
CA GLY A 183 4.19 -8.66 -21.03
C GLY A 183 5.30 -9.21 -20.12
N GLU A 184 6.20 -9.98 -20.72
CA GLU A 184 7.33 -10.63 -20.03
C GLU A 184 8.45 -9.65 -19.61
N ASN A 185 8.34 -8.37 -19.95
CA ASN A 185 9.41 -7.39 -19.68
C ASN A 185 9.35 -6.76 -18.27
N ILE A 186 8.34 -7.07 -17.46
CA ILE A 186 8.28 -6.68 -16.04
C ILE A 186 9.15 -7.56 -15.12
N PHE A 187 9.96 -8.45 -15.71
CA PHE A 187 10.57 -9.61 -15.06
C PHE A 187 12.02 -9.46 -14.63
N HIS A 188 12.68 -8.31 -14.80
CA HIS A 188 14.12 -8.26 -14.50
C HIS A 188 14.46 -7.48 -13.23
N PRO A 189 14.48 -8.13 -12.05
CA PRO A 189 15.58 -7.93 -11.12
C PRO A 189 16.79 -8.72 -11.62
N ASN A 190 17.95 -8.08 -11.75
CA ASN A 190 19.14 -8.84 -11.39
C ASN A 190 19.36 -8.63 -9.89
N ASP A 191 19.65 -9.72 -9.19
CA ASP A 191 19.98 -9.77 -7.75
C ASP A 191 21.37 -9.14 -7.43
N ASP A 192 22.02 -8.50 -8.39
CA ASP A 192 23.41 -8.02 -8.35
C ASP A 192 23.56 -6.48 -8.21
N GLY A 193 22.45 -5.75 -8.04
CA GLY A 193 22.49 -4.36 -7.57
C GLY A 193 23.03 -3.29 -8.54
N ASN A 194 23.31 -3.61 -9.81
CA ASN A 194 23.73 -2.63 -10.82
C ASN A 194 22.62 -2.34 -11.86
N ARG A 195 22.22 -1.06 -11.96
CA ARG A 195 21.09 -0.59 -12.80
C ARG A 195 21.55 -0.11 -14.17
N ARG A 196 20.76 -0.40 -15.22
CA ARG A 196 20.20 0.63 -16.13
C ARG A 196 18.77 0.25 -16.57
N LEU A 197 17.80 1.12 -16.25
CA LEU A 197 16.38 1.24 -16.67
C LEU A 197 15.68 -0.05 -17.16
N VAL A 198 14.91 -0.75 -16.32
CA VAL A 198 13.42 -0.57 -16.24
C VAL A 198 12.93 -0.41 -14.78
N GLY A 199 13.78 0.05 -13.86
CA GLY A 199 13.45 0.15 -12.43
C GLY A 199 12.39 1.20 -12.04
N SER A 200 12.11 2.22 -12.87
CA SER A 200 11.01 3.16 -12.59
C SER A 200 9.65 2.61 -13.02
N PHE A 201 9.59 1.78 -14.04
CA PHE A 201 8.31 1.32 -14.57
C PHE A 201 7.61 0.37 -13.60
N ILE A 202 8.34 -0.61 -13.02
CA ILE A 202 7.76 -1.54 -12.04
C ILE A 202 7.29 -0.82 -10.77
N TRP A 203 8.00 0.25 -10.38
CA TRP A 203 7.65 1.07 -9.21
C TRP A 203 6.31 1.79 -9.37
N TYR A 204 5.88 2.04 -10.60
CA TYR A 204 4.60 2.65 -10.93
C TYR A 204 3.66 1.67 -11.64
N ALA A 205 3.91 0.36 -11.61
CA ALA A 205 3.12 -0.61 -12.39
C ALA A 205 1.67 -0.66 -11.93
N ASP A 206 1.44 -0.66 -10.62
CA ASP A 206 0.10 -0.61 -10.04
C ASP A 206 -0.64 0.69 -10.34
N GLN A 207 0.08 1.82 -10.25
CA GLN A 207 -0.40 3.15 -10.61
C GLN A 207 -0.72 3.22 -12.10
N SER A 208 0.10 2.60 -12.95
CA SER A 208 -0.11 2.49 -14.39
C SER A 208 -1.40 1.73 -14.70
N LEU A 209 -1.56 0.53 -14.11
CA LEU A 209 -2.74 -0.31 -14.32
C LEU A 209 -4.01 0.37 -13.81
N MET A 210 -4.02 0.79 -12.54
CA MET A 210 -5.19 1.42 -11.94
C MET A 210 -5.54 2.75 -12.62
N SER A 211 -4.54 3.57 -12.96
CA SER A 211 -4.81 4.83 -13.64
C SER A 211 -5.39 4.60 -15.03
N TYR A 212 -4.87 3.64 -15.79
CA TYR A 212 -5.47 3.26 -17.07
C TYR A 212 -6.93 2.85 -16.89
N LYS A 213 -7.23 1.94 -15.96
CA LYS A 213 -8.59 1.44 -15.69
C LYS A 213 -9.55 2.55 -15.26
N LEU A 214 -9.13 3.44 -14.36
CA LEU A 214 -9.92 4.61 -13.96
C LEU A 214 -10.19 5.55 -15.13
N ASN A 215 -9.19 5.83 -15.99
CA ASN A 215 -9.38 6.69 -17.15
C ASN A 215 -10.38 6.08 -18.15
N GLU A 216 -10.33 4.77 -18.37
CA GLU A 216 -11.34 4.06 -19.18
C GLU A 216 -12.73 4.12 -18.53
N TRP A 217 -12.83 3.85 -17.23
CA TRP A 217 -14.09 3.89 -16.49
C TRP A 217 -14.74 5.29 -16.50
N PHE A 218 -13.93 6.35 -16.44
CA PHE A 218 -14.41 7.74 -16.54
C PHE A 218 -14.79 8.21 -17.96
N LYS A 219 -14.61 7.38 -19.00
CA LYS A 219 -15.17 7.69 -20.32
C LYS A 219 -16.69 7.75 -20.30
N ASN A 220 -17.33 6.96 -19.43
CA ASN A 220 -18.71 7.20 -19.04
C ASN A 220 -18.75 8.34 -18.02
N THR A 221 -19.15 9.54 -18.45
CA THR A 221 -19.09 10.74 -17.61
C THR A 221 -19.97 10.67 -16.37
N SER A 222 -21.03 9.87 -16.39
CA SER A 222 -21.90 9.65 -15.22
C SER A 222 -21.15 8.98 -14.05
N ASN A 223 -20.07 8.24 -14.32
CA ASN A 223 -19.27 7.58 -13.29
C ASN A 223 -18.55 8.57 -12.36
N ARG A 224 -18.34 9.81 -12.80
CA ARG A 224 -17.81 10.88 -11.93
C ARG A 224 -18.76 11.25 -10.80
N ASN A 225 -20.05 10.91 -10.90
CA ASN A 225 -21.00 11.13 -9.82
C ASN A 225 -20.69 10.27 -8.59
N PHE A 226 -20.04 9.12 -8.76
CA PHE A 226 -19.64 8.23 -7.65
C PHE A 226 -18.30 8.62 -7.02
N LEU A 227 -17.60 9.61 -7.59
CA LEU A 227 -16.28 10.02 -7.15
C LEU A 227 -16.35 11.06 -6.02
N SER A 228 -15.53 10.84 -5.01
CA SER A 228 -15.06 11.83 -4.05
C SER A 228 -13.54 12.00 -4.20
N GLU A 229 -13.03 13.21 -4.09
CA GLU A 229 -11.59 13.48 -4.25
C GLU A 229 -11.07 14.32 -3.09
N HIS A 230 -9.89 13.97 -2.61
CA HIS A 230 -9.09 14.87 -1.80
C HIS A 230 -8.00 15.49 -2.69
N THR A 231 -8.20 16.74 -3.10
CA THR A 231 -7.31 17.43 -4.06
C THR A 231 -6.43 18.51 -3.42
N LYS A 232 -6.55 18.74 -2.10
CA LYS A 232 -5.67 19.69 -1.42
C LYS A 232 -4.25 19.14 -1.48
N ALA A 233 -3.26 20.03 -1.59
CA ALA A 233 -1.87 19.64 -1.48
C ALA A 233 -1.72 18.91 -0.14
N PRO A 234 -1.21 17.67 -0.12
CA PRO A 234 -1.23 16.86 1.08
C PRO A 234 -0.41 17.55 2.16
N ILE A 235 -0.96 17.67 3.36
CA ILE A 235 -0.12 18.00 4.52
C ILE A 235 0.51 16.68 4.97
N ARG A 236 1.45 16.21 4.15
CA ARG A 236 2.15 14.94 4.28
C ARG A 236 3.56 15.16 4.79
N ILE A 237 3.94 14.35 5.77
CA ILE A 237 5.35 14.22 6.17
C ILE A 237 6.03 13.28 5.16
N ASP A 238 6.97 13.80 4.38
CA ASP A 238 7.63 13.03 3.32
C ASP A 238 9.10 12.75 3.66
N ARG A 239 9.59 11.60 3.21
CA ARG A 239 10.99 11.13 3.33
C ARG A 239 12.00 12.18 2.87
N ILE A 240 11.69 12.92 1.80
CA ILE A 240 12.61 13.91 1.21
C ILE A 240 12.85 15.09 2.16
N LYS A 241 11.84 15.44 2.97
CA LYS A 241 11.87 16.58 3.90
C LYS A 241 11.52 16.12 5.31
N TRP A 242 12.22 15.09 5.78
CA TRP A 242 11.97 14.51 7.10
C TRP A 242 12.21 15.54 8.23
N PRO A 243 11.24 15.77 9.13
CA PRO A 243 11.40 16.70 10.24
C PRO A 243 12.50 16.26 11.21
N THR A 244 13.12 17.25 11.88
CA THR A 244 14.04 17.00 12.99
C THR A 244 13.26 16.60 14.25
N ALA A 245 13.95 16.05 15.24
CA ALA A 245 13.35 15.74 16.54
C ALA A 245 12.69 16.97 17.18
N GLU A 246 13.33 18.13 17.12
CA GLU A 246 12.78 19.40 17.64
C GLU A 246 11.55 19.87 16.86
N ASN A 247 11.49 19.62 15.55
CA ASN A 247 10.31 19.97 14.77
C ASN A 247 9.12 19.08 15.17
N PHE A 248 9.33 17.77 15.35
CA PHE A 248 8.26 16.86 15.78
C PHE A 248 7.59 17.27 17.10
N THR A 249 8.34 17.84 18.06
CA THR A 249 7.76 18.28 19.34
C THR A 249 6.89 19.54 19.22
N LYS A 250 7.05 20.30 18.13
CA LYS A 250 6.28 21.52 17.83
C LYS A 250 5.09 21.27 16.90
N MET A 251 5.07 20.12 16.22
CA MET A 251 4.02 19.74 15.29
C MET A 251 2.78 19.22 16.03
N LYS A 252 1.61 19.46 15.45
CA LYS A 252 0.33 18.92 15.92
C LYS A 252 -0.19 17.90 14.93
N ILE A 253 -0.55 16.70 15.38
CA ILE A 253 -0.92 15.60 14.49
C ILE A 253 -2.18 15.89 13.65
N GLU A 254 -3.09 16.71 14.18
CA GLU A 254 -4.34 17.11 13.52
C GLU A 254 -4.13 18.01 12.31
N GLU A 255 -2.94 18.62 12.19
CA GLU A 255 -2.58 19.46 11.06
C GLU A 255 -2.06 18.64 9.87
N TRP A 256 -1.83 17.34 10.04
CA TRP A 256 -1.23 16.46 9.02
C TRP A 256 -2.18 15.33 8.64
N ASP A 257 -2.16 14.93 7.37
CA ASP A 257 -3.01 13.86 6.85
C ASP A 257 -2.35 12.50 7.01
N ASP A 258 -1.08 12.39 6.61
CA ASP A 258 -0.32 11.15 6.58
C ASP A 258 1.21 11.39 6.55
N CYS A 259 1.96 10.29 6.53
CA CYS A 259 3.41 10.26 6.53
C CYS A 259 3.95 9.09 5.69
N HIS A 260 4.88 9.36 4.77
CA HIS A 260 5.72 8.33 4.16
C HIS A 260 6.99 8.13 4.99
N GLN A 261 7.08 6.98 5.64
CA GLN A 261 8.16 6.68 6.59
C GLN A 261 9.51 6.48 5.89
N PRO A 262 10.66 6.78 6.54
CA PRO A 262 11.98 6.52 5.98
C PRO A 262 12.17 5.03 5.71
N VAL A 263 12.63 4.70 4.50
CA VAL A 263 12.96 3.30 4.16
C VAL A 263 14.07 2.80 5.07
N ALA A 264 13.99 1.53 5.45
CA ALA A 264 14.99 0.89 6.30
C ALA A 264 15.21 1.58 7.66
N ALA A 265 14.14 2.12 8.26
CA ALA A 265 14.16 2.74 9.58
C ALA A 265 14.68 1.82 10.71
N PHE A 266 14.84 0.51 10.48
CA PHE A 266 15.50 -0.38 11.43
C PHE A 266 17.01 -0.12 11.61
N MET A 267 17.69 0.52 10.64
CA MET A 267 19.12 0.85 10.75
C MET A 267 19.35 1.95 11.78
N ASP A 268 20.41 1.87 12.61
CA ASP A 268 20.64 2.78 13.75
C ASP A 268 20.49 4.26 13.38
N LYS A 269 21.18 4.71 12.32
CA LYS A 269 21.14 6.11 11.88
C LYS A 269 19.74 6.58 11.48
N GLU A 270 18.96 5.73 10.82
CA GLU A 270 17.60 6.08 10.41
C GLU A 270 16.61 5.92 11.57
N TRP A 271 16.86 4.98 12.48
CA TRP A 271 16.07 4.76 13.67
C TRP A 271 16.11 5.96 14.61
N GLU A 272 17.28 6.57 14.85
CA GLU A 272 17.39 7.76 15.70
C GLU A 272 16.57 8.94 15.16
N LYS A 273 16.43 9.07 13.83
CA LYS A 273 15.56 10.07 13.20
C LYS A 273 14.08 9.69 13.25
N PHE A 274 13.79 8.39 13.24
CA PHE A 274 12.43 7.85 13.21
C PHE A 274 11.80 7.77 14.61
N LYS A 275 12.60 7.64 15.67
CA LYS A 275 12.10 7.53 17.04
C LYS A 275 11.23 8.72 17.48
N PRO A 276 11.60 10.00 17.25
CA PRO A 276 10.72 11.13 17.58
C PRO A 276 9.37 11.10 16.86
N PHE A 277 9.33 10.51 15.66
CA PHE A 277 8.07 10.32 14.94
C PHE A 277 7.15 9.33 15.63
N LEU A 278 7.67 8.32 16.35
CA LEU A 278 6.83 7.40 17.11
C LEU A 278 6.08 8.11 18.24
N ASP A 279 6.76 9.00 18.95
CA ASP A 279 6.13 9.84 19.96
C ASP A 279 5.08 10.77 19.33
N PHE A 280 5.36 11.35 18.16
CA PHE A 280 4.39 12.17 17.44
C PHE A 280 3.14 11.37 17.00
N ALA A 281 3.34 10.29 16.23
CA ALA A 281 2.26 9.54 15.58
C ALA A 281 1.47 8.64 16.54
N PHE A 282 2.13 8.11 17.57
CA PHE A 282 1.61 7.10 18.48
C PHE A 282 1.59 7.54 19.95
N SER A 283 1.68 8.85 20.24
CA SER A 283 1.60 9.42 21.61
C SER A 283 0.39 8.94 22.41
N TYR A 284 -0.71 8.63 21.73
CA TYR A 284 -1.95 8.13 22.32
C TYR A 284 -1.82 6.73 22.95
N ASP A 285 -0.77 5.97 22.62
CA ASP A 285 -0.52 4.61 23.13
C ASP A 285 0.98 4.41 23.38
N LYS A 286 1.42 4.78 24.59
CA LYS A 286 2.81 4.59 25.06
C LYS A 286 3.27 3.14 25.00
N ASN A 287 2.38 2.19 25.29
CA ASN A 287 2.70 0.76 25.24
C ASN A 287 2.98 0.32 23.80
N MET A 288 2.27 0.88 22.81
CA MET A 288 2.57 0.62 21.40
C MET A 288 3.96 1.13 21.00
N ILE A 289 4.35 2.32 21.45
CA ILE A 289 5.69 2.87 21.19
C ILE A 289 6.77 1.94 21.75
N GLU A 290 6.63 1.48 23.01
CA GLU A 290 7.56 0.53 23.61
C GLU A 290 7.63 -0.79 22.85
N ARG A 291 6.49 -1.30 22.38
CA ARG A 291 6.42 -2.49 21.53
C ARG A 291 7.14 -2.27 20.20
N PHE A 292 7.02 -1.11 19.57
CA PHE A 292 7.77 -0.80 18.35
C PHE A 292 9.28 -0.71 18.58
N VAL A 293 9.71 -0.10 19.68
CA VAL A 293 11.13 -0.07 20.05
C VAL A 293 11.67 -1.48 20.28
N LYS A 294 10.94 -2.31 21.02
CA LYS A 294 11.30 -3.71 21.23
C LYS A 294 11.33 -4.49 19.91
N TYR A 295 10.31 -4.33 19.08
CA TYR A 295 10.23 -4.96 17.76
C TYR A 295 11.43 -4.61 16.90
N ARG A 296 11.83 -3.33 16.86
CA ARG A 296 13.01 -2.90 16.12
C ARG A 296 14.28 -3.58 16.61
N ASN A 297 14.50 -3.66 17.92
CA ASN A 297 15.68 -4.32 18.48
C ASN A 297 15.67 -5.82 18.16
N ASP A 298 14.53 -6.49 18.35
CA ASP A 298 14.36 -7.91 18.02
C ASP A 298 14.57 -8.18 16.51
N PHE A 299 14.14 -7.26 15.64
CA PHE A 299 14.30 -7.36 14.19
C PHE A 299 15.78 -7.21 13.76
N VAL A 300 16.52 -6.29 14.36
CA VAL A 300 17.95 -6.10 14.04
C VAL A 300 18.79 -7.29 14.51
N LEU A 301 18.46 -7.89 15.66
CA LEU A 301 19.16 -9.05 16.22
C LEU A 301 18.86 -10.37 15.49
N ALA A 302 17.76 -10.43 14.73
CA ALA A 302 17.31 -11.63 14.04
C ALA A 302 17.82 -11.76 12.58
N LYS A 303 18.94 -11.09 12.27
CA LYS A 303 19.63 -11.18 10.97
C LYS A 303 20.32 -12.52 10.79
#